data_AF-A0A2C6WJP3-F1
#
_entry.id   AF-A0A2C6WJP3-F1
#
_cell.length_a   1.000
_cell.length_b   1.000
_cell.length_c   1.000
_cell.angle_alpha   90.00
_cell.angle_beta   90.00
_cell.angle_gamma   90.00
#
_symmetry.space_group_name_H-M   'P 1'
#
loop_
_entity.id
_entity.type
_entity.pdbx_description
1 polymer ?
#
loop_
_entity_poly.entity_id
_entity_poly.type
_entity_poly.pdbx_seq_one_letter_code
_entity_poly.pdbx_strand_id
1 'polypeptide(L)'
;MKVVNPNAPDEYKYEMDYRNIPREYLNPRIPKGRGKVKWAPFATIPEQHERLKQYTEDQNKIDKQQLSDHQLSEINDKLAYKMFHDPQIEVSYFEGGYIRKINGFIHKVDTHEQSLHLYEETGLIKIKLSEITEITEIK
;
A
#
# COMPACT_ATOMS: atom_id res chain seq x y z
N MET A 1 12.54 -21.40 -58.68
CA MET A 1 12.77 -20.62 -57.45
C MET A 1 13.83 -19.56 -57.73
N LYS A 2 13.66 -18.32 -57.25
CA LYS A 2 14.71 -17.30 -57.36
C LYS A 2 15.81 -17.62 -56.34
N VAL A 3 17.06 -17.62 -56.78
CA VAL A 3 18.21 -17.77 -55.87
C VAL A 3 18.32 -16.50 -55.04
N VAL A 4 18.23 -16.64 -53.72
CA VAL A 4 18.21 -15.52 -52.77
C VAL A 4 19.63 -15.22 -52.30
N ASN A 5 20.39 -16.29 -52.03
CA ASN A 5 21.79 -16.21 -51.64
C ASN A 5 22.67 -17.03 -52.60
N PRO A 6 23.35 -16.39 -53.56
CA PRO A 6 24.13 -17.10 -54.59
C PRO A 6 25.42 -17.72 -54.06
N ASN A 7 25.91 -17.28 -52.89
CA ASN A 7 27.18 -17.72 -52.32
C ASN A 7 27.03 -18.76 -51.19
N ALA A 8 25.78 -19.17 -50.89
CA ALA A 8 25.50 -20.14 -49.83
C ALA A 8 25.34 -21.56 -50.40
N PRO A 9 25.57 -22.61 -49.58
CA PRO A 9 25.25 -23.99 -49.92
C PRO A 9 23.79 -24.16 -50.38
N ASP A 10 23.51 -25.19 -51.18
CA ASP A 10 22.17 -25.43 -51.76
C ASP A 10 21.05 -25.48 -50.69
N GLU A 11 21.38 -25.88 -49.45
CA GLU A 11 20.49 -25.89 -48.29
C GLU A 11 19.94 -24.50 -47.91
N TYR A 12 20.72 -23.43 -48.10
CA TYR A 12 20.36 -22.05 -47.70
C TYR A 12 20.12 -21.12 -48.89
N LYS A 13 20.31 -21.61 -50.11
CA LYS A 13 20.24 -20.85 -51.36
C LYS A 13 18.87 -20.22 -51.63
N TYR A 14 17.82 -20.87 -51.10
CA TYR A 14 16.43 -20.46 -51.21
C TYR A 14 15.86 -19.94 -49.89
N GLU A 15 16.65 -19.95 -48.81
CA GLU A 15 16.22 -19.50 -47.49
C GLU A 15 16.11 -17.98 -47.46
N MET A 16 14.94 -17.47 -47.05
CA MET A 16 14.66 -16.03 -47.00
C MET A 16 14.97 -15.42 -45.62
N ASP A 17 14.90 -16.21 -44.54
CA ASP A 17 15.20 -15.73 -43.19
C ASP A 17 16.70 -15.84 -42.90
N TYR A 18 17.36 -14.68 -42.83
CA TYR A 18 18.79 -14.56 -42.55
C TYR A 18 19.19 -15.10 -41.17
N ARG A 19 18.26 -15.34 -40.25
CA ARG A 19 18.53 -15.89 -38.91
C ARG A 19 18.92 -17.36 -38.94
N ASN A 20 18.50 -18.09 -39.99
CA ASN A 20 18.74 -19.51 -40.17
C ASN A 20 20.03 -19.80 -40.95
N ILE A 21 20.70 -18.75 -41.47
CA ILE A 21 21.87 -18.85 -42.33
C ILE A 21 23.13 -18.57 -41.49
N PRO A 22 24.19 -19.41 -41.57
CA PRO A 22 25.46 -19.13 -40.91
C PRO A 22 26.05 -17.78 -41.33
N ARG A 23 26.67 -17.08 -40.38
CA ARG A 23 27.24 -15.72 -40.56
C ARG A 23 28.23 -15.62 -41.72
N GLU A 24 28.95 -16.71 -42.01
CA GLU A 24 29.95 -16.80 -43.08
C GLU A 24 29.34 -16.53 -44.47
N TYR A 25 28.07 -16.91 -44.66
CA TYR A 25 27.34 -16.76 -45.91
C TYR A 25 26.44 -15.50 -45.92
N LEU A 26 26.44 -14.72 -44.84
CA LEU A 26 25.69 -13.47 -44.74
C LEU A 26 26.55 -12.29 -45.18
N ASN A 27 25.93 -11.28 -45.78
CA ASN A 27 26.63 -10.07 -46.19
C ASN A 27 27.36 -9.43 -44.99
N PRO A 28 28.69 -9.19 -45.07
CA PRO A 28 29.47 -8.61 -43.98
C PRO A 28 28.96 -7.25 -43.49
N ARG A 29 28.28 -6.50 -44.37
CA ARG A 29 27.67 -5.20 -44.06
C ARG A 29 26.44 -5.31 -43.15
N ILE A 30 25.89 -6.52 -42.93
CA ILE A 30 24.80 -6.72 -41.98
C ILE A 30 25.34 -6.45 -40.57
N PRO A 31 24.83 -5.42 -39.87
CA PRO A 31 25.28 -5.11 -38.53
C PRO A 31 24.91 -6.27 -37.61
N LYS A 32 25.90 -6.80 -36.88
CA LYS A 32 25.65 -7.75 -35.80
C LYS A 32 24.77 -7.01 -34.79
N GLY A 33 23.51 -7.41 -34.65
CA GLY A 33 22.57 -6.75 -33.75
C GLY A 33 23.21 -6.50 -32.39
N ARG A 34 23.18 -5.25 -31.91
CA ARG A 34 23.66 -4.87 -30.58
C ARG A 34 22.77 -5.62 -29.59
N GLY A 35 23.31 -6.65 -28.93
CA GLY A 35 22.57 -7.54 -28.04
C GLY A 35 21.86 -6.80 -26.88
N LYS A 36 21.21 -7.58 -26.00
CA LYS A 36 20.36 -7.17 -24.85
C LYS A 36 20.94 -6.12 -23.88
N VAL A 37 22.15 -5.63 -24.10
CA VAL A 37 22.87 -4.62 -23.31
C VAL A 37 22.16 -3.26 -23.29
N LYS A 38 21.28 -2.95 -24.25
CA LYS A 38 20.50 -1.70 -24.27
C LYS A 38 19.41 -1.59 -23.18
N TRP A 39 19.07 -2.68 -22.49
CA TRP A 39 18.07 -2.67 -21.41
C TRP A 39 18.67 -2.51 -20.01
N ALA A 40 20.01 -2.54 -19.89
CA ALA A 40 20.70 -2.32 -18.63
C ALA A 40 20.38 -0.97 -17.93
N PRO A 41 20.24 0.19 -18.62
CA PRO A 41 19.90 1.44 -17.93
C PRO A 41 18.46 1.47 -17.38
N PHE A 42 17.58 0.58 -17.84
CA PHE A 42 16.24 0.38 -17.28
C PHE A 42 16.25 -0.55 -16.05
N ALA A 43 17.34 -1.28 -15.81
CA ALA A 43 17.53 -2.07 -14.59
C ALA A 43 18.08 -1.22 -13.43
N THR A 44 18.72 -0.09 -13.72
CA THR A 44 19.22 0.89 -12.74
C THR A 44 18.16 1.90 -12.32
N ILE A 45 16.94 1.46 -12.03
CA ILE A 45 16.08 2.24 -11.15
C ILE A 45 15.71 1.51 -9.85
N PRO A 46 16.72 0.99 -9.10
CA PRO A 46 16.49 0.58 -7.72
C PRO A 46 15.96 1.78 -6.90
N GLU A 47 16.40 3.01 -7.20
CA GLU A 47 15.92 4.24 -6.55
C GLU A 47 14.41 4.49 -6.76
N GLN A 48 13.84 4.10 -7.91
CA GLN A 48 12.38 4.18 -8.13
C GLN A 48 11.64 3.05 -7.44
N HIS A 49 12.22 1.84 -7.38
CA HIS A 49 11.62 0.74 -6.64
C HIS A 49 11.61 1.00 -5.13
N GLU A 50 12.66 1.63 -4.60
CA GLU A 50 12.77 2.00 -3.19
C GLU A 50 11.80 3.13 -2.83
N ARG A 51 11.67 4.14 -3.71
CA ARG A 51 10.62 5.17 -3.60
C ARG A 51 9.23 4.57 -3.67
N LEU A 52 8.95 3.68 -4.63
CA LEU A 52 7.63 3.04 -4.76
C LEU A 52 7.30 2.15 -3.56
N LYS A 53 8.28 1.46 -2.97
CA LYS A 53 8.08 0.72 -1.72
C LYS A 53 7.79 1.65 -0.55
N GLN A 54 8.55 2.74 -0.38
CA GLN A 54 8.26 3.77 0.61
C GLN A 54 6.85 4.35 0.42
N TYR A 55 6.45 4.69 -0.82
CA TYR A 55 5.09 5.13 -1.11
C TYR A 55 4.04 4.05 -0.84
N THR A 56 4.32 2.77 -1.09
CA THR A 56 3.38 1.66 -0.82
C THR A 56 3.24 1.36 0.67
N GLU A 57 4.31 1.53 1.44
CA GLU A 57 4.32 1.45 2.91
C GLU A 57 3.60 2.66 3.54
N ASP A 58 3.76 3.86 2.97
CA ASP A 58 2.99 5.06 3.34
C ASP A 58 1.50 4.94 2.98
N GLN A 59 1.16 4.28 1.87
CA GLN A 59 -0.25 4.04 1.45
C GLN A 59 -0.97 2.99 2.32
N ASN A 60 -0.24 2.13 3.06
CA ASN A 60 -0.81 1.21 4.04
C ASN A 60 -0.91 1.81 5.45
N LYS A 61 -0.29 2.98 5.70
CA LYS A 61 -0.69 3.79 6.84
C LYS A 61 -2.02 4.43 6.48
N ILE A 62 -3.09 3.91 7.08
CA ILE A 62 -4.30 4.71 7.24
C ILE A 62 -3.83 5.98 7.95
N ASP A 63 -3.82 7.10 7.22
CA ASP A 63 -3.46 8.41 7.75
C ASP A 63 -4.27 8.60 9.02
N LYS A 64 -3.59 8.81 10.16
CA LYS A 64 -4.25 9.10 11.43
C LYS A 64 -5.24 10.20 11.12
N GLN A 65 -6.52 9.90 11.18
CA GLN A 65 -7.57 10.88 10.86
C GLN A 65 -7.26 12.08 11.75
N GLN A 66 -6.73 13.17 11.16
CA GLN A 66 -6.45 14.39 11.91
C GLN A 66 -7.80 14.95 12.31
N LEU A 67 -8.30 14.49 13.46
CA LEU A 67 -9.47 15.06 14.08
C LEU A 67 -9.11 16.51 14.36
N SER A 68 -9.83 17.42 13.71
CA SER A 68 -9.77 18.83 14.04
C SER A 68 -10.13 19.01 15.51
N ASP A 69 -9.60 20.05 16.17
CA ASP A 69 -9.95 20.38 17.56
C ASP A 69 -11.47 20.43 17.78
N HIS A 70 -12.21 20.84 16.75
CA HIS A 70 -13.67 20.83 16.75
C HIS A 70 -14.25 19.41 16.86
N GLN A 71 -13.76 18.46 16.07
CA GLN A 71 -14.22 17.06 16.10
C GLN A 71 -13.85 16.37 17.41
N LEU A 72 -12.68 16.67 17.97
CA LEU A 72 -12.28 16.24 19.32
C LEU A 72 -13.25 16.77 20.38
N SER A 73 -13.66 18.05 20.28
CA SER A 73 -14.66 18.62 21.19
C SER A 73 -16.00 17.90 21.05
N GLU A 74 -16.50 17.70 19.83
CA GLU A 74 -17.76 17.00 19.60
C GLU A 74 -17.77 15.57 20.17
N ILE A 75 -16.64 14.86 20.04
CA ILE A 75 -16.46 13.53 20.64
C ILE A 75 -16.52 13.61 22.16
N ASN A 76 -15.83 14.58 22.78
CA ASN A 76 -15.86 14.79 24.22
C ASN A 76 -17.26 15.16 24.73
N ASP A 77 -17.97 16.04 24.03
CA ASP A 77 -19.34 16.46 24.37
C ASP A 77 -20.30 15.26 24.28
N LYS A 78 -20.20 14.46 23.22
CA LYS A 78 -20.98 13.21 23.09
C LYS A 78 -20.65 12.21 24.18
N LEU A 79 -19.38 12.03 24.50
CA LEU A 79 -18.93 11.13 25.57
C LEU A 79 -19.49 11.56 26.93
N ALA A 80 -19.42 12.87 27.24
CA ALA A 80 -19.98 13.43 28.47
C ALA A 80 -21.49 13.22 28.53
N TYR A 81 -22.21 13.53 27.44
CA TYR A 81 -23.65 13.33 27.35
C TYR A 81 -24.04 11.86 27.61
N LYS A 82 -23.35 10.92 26.96
CA LYS A 82 -23.60 9.49 27.14
C LYS A 82 -23.31 9.02 28.56
N MET A 83 -22.22 9.48 29.17
CA MET A 83 -21.92 9.16 30.57
C MET A 83 -23.06 9.49 31.53
N PHE A 84 -23.88 10.51 31.24
CA PHE A 84 -25.04 10.88 32.06
C PHE A 84 -26.34 10.16 31.69
N HIS A 85 -26.55 9.83 30.42
CA HIS A 85 -27.82 9.28 29.93
C HIS A 85 -27.80 7.76 29.73
N ASP A 86 -26.75 7.24 29.11
CA ASP A 86 -26.58 5.81 28.85
C ASP A 86 -25.08 5.46 28.79
N PRO A 87 -24.55 4.73 29.78
CA PRO A 87 -23.12 4.43 29.85
C PRO A 87 -22.69 3.37 28.83
N GLN A 88 -23.60 2.73 28.09
CA GLN A 88 -23.26 1.67 27.14
C GLN A 88 -22.90 2.25 25.77
N ILE A 89 -21.63 2.10 25.37
CA ILE A 89 -21.13 2.67 24.13
C ILE A 89 -20.30 1.69 23.34
N GLU A 90 -20.26 1.88 22.02
CA GLU A 90 -19.25 1.32 21.14
C GLU A 90 -18.26 2.44 20.79
N VAL A 91 -16.99 2.23 21.12
CA VAL A 91 -15.88 3.15 20.82
C VAL A 91 -15.07 2.57 19.68
N SER A 92 -14.94 3.32 18.61
CA SER A 92 -13.96 3.06 17.56
C SER A 92 -12.70 3.85 17.88
N TYR A 93 -11.56 3.17 17.99
CA TYR A 93 -10.26 3.79 18.24
C TYR A 93 -9.23 3.30 17.22
N PHE A 94 -8.28 4.17 16.92
CA PHE A 94 -7.17 3.89 16.04
C PHE A 94 -6.00 3.34 16.84
N GLU A 95 -5.45 2.19 16.44
CA GLU A 95 -4.24 1.64 17.04
C GLU A 95 -3.36 1.03 15.94
N GLY A 96 -2.13 1.53 15.80
CA GLY A 96 -1.11 0.91 14.96
C GLY A 96 -1.44 0.81 13.47
N GLY A 97 -2.27 1.71 12.92
CA GLY A 97 -2.67 1.66 11.51
C GLY A 97 -4.04 1.03 11.25
N TYR A 98 -4.73 0.53 12.28
CA TYR A 98 -6.03 -0.13 12.16
C TYR A 98 -7.07 0.54 13.05
N ILE A 99 -8.32 0.61 12.56
CA ILE A 99 -9.46 1.02 13.38
C ILE A 99 -9.99 -0.23 14.10
N ARG A 100 -9.93 -0.22 15.42
CA ARG A 100 -10.52 -1.23 16.28
C ARG A 100 -11.81 -0.69 16.89
N LYS A 101 -12.74 -1.60 17.17
CA LYS A 101 -14.00 -1.29 17.84
C LYS A 101 -14.06 -2.05 19.15
N ILE A 102 -14.55 -1.39 20.17
CA ILE A 102 -14.77 -1.98 21.48
C ILE A 102 -16.14 -1.57 21.98
N ASN A 103 -16.88 -2.52 22.52
CA ASN A 103 -18.16 -2.31 23.18
C ASN A 103 -17.97 -2.41 24.69
N GLY A 104 -18.60 -1.51 25.43
CA GLY A 104 -18.51 -1.55 26.89
C GLY A 104 -19.24 -0.43 27.58
N PHE A 105 -19.11 -0.43 28.90
CA PHE A 105 -19.69 0.59 29.77
C PHE A 105 -18.65 1.64 30.12
N ILE A 106 -18.96 2.93 29.92
CA ILE A 106 -18.12 4.04 30.39
C ILE A 106 -18.07 4.00 31.91
N HIS A 107 -16.87 3.81 32.47
CA HIS A 107 -16.67 3.91 33.90
C HIS A 107 -16.28 5.32 34.32
N LYS A 108 -15.25 5.85 33.66
CA LYS A 108 -14.65 7.15 34.00
C LYS A 108 -13.94 7.74 32.80
N VAL A 109 -14.05 9.06 32.66
CA VAL A 109 -13.23 9.84 31.72
C VAL A 109 -12.25 10.67 32.54
N ASP A 110 -10.96 10.50 32.28
CA ASP A 110 -9.92 11.35 32.84
C ASP A 110 -9.59 12.46 31.84
N THR A 111 -10.07 13.68 32.13
CA THR A 111 -9.85 14.85 31.29
C THR A 111 -8.41 15.37 31.37
N HIS A 112 -7.69 15.07 32.45
CA HIS A 112 -6.32 15.52 32.66
C HIS A 112 -5.32 14.61 31.93
N GLU A 113 -5.54 13.30 31.97
CA GLU A 113 -4.75 12.33 31.19
C GLU A 113 -5.27 12.13 29.76
N GLN A 114 -6.39 12.78 29.40
CA GLN A 114 -7.12 12.57 28.16
C GLN A 114 -7.35 11.08 27.86
N SER A 115 -7.84 10.33 28.85
CA SER A 115 -8.04 8.89 28.74
C SER A 115 -9.41 8.44 29.23
N LEU A 116 -9.99 7.50 28.49
CA LEU A 116 -11.29 6.89 28.71
C LEU A 116 -11.10 5.51 29.34
N HIS A 117 -11.76 5.28 30.46
CA HIS A 117 -11.84 3.99 31.13
C HIS A 117 -13.19 3.34 30.84
N LEU A 118 -13.15 2.15 30.25
CA LEU A 118 -14.29 1.34 29.85
C LEU A 118 -14.26 0.01 30.61
N TYR A 119 -15.42 -0.51 30.98
CA TYR A 119 -15.58 -1.91 31.34
C TYR A 119 -16.01 -2.70 30.09
N GLU A 120 -15.15 -3.63 29.67
CA GLU A 120 -15.50 -4.70 28.76
C GLU A 120 -15.80 -5.97 29.57
N GLU A 121 -16.46 -6.97 28.97
CA GLU A 121 -16.74 -8.28 29.58
C GLU A 121 -15.47 -8.96 30.14
N THR A 122 -14.30 -8.63 29.60
CA THR A 122 -13.01 -9.23 29.99
C THR A 122 -12.22 -8.41 31.02
N GLY A 123 -12.58 -7.14 31.27
CA GLY A 123 -11.87 -6.28 32.22
C GLY A 123 -11.98 -4.77 31.97
N LEU A 124 -11.15 -4.01 32.70
CA LEU A 124 -11.01 -2.56 32.55
C LEU A 124 -10.06 -2.21 31.42
N ILE A 125 -10.54 -1.45 30.44
CA ILE A 125 -9.76 -1.02 29.28
C ILE A 125 -9.59 0.48 29.33
N LYS A 126 -8.33 0.92 29.16
CA LYS A 126 -7.94 2.33 29.14
C LYS A 126 -7.57 2.71 27.71
N ILE A 127 -8.26 3.70 27.16
CA ILE A 127 -8.04 4.20 25.79
C ILE A 127 -7.72 5.69 25.84
N LYS A 128 -6.76 6.18 25.06
CA LYS A 128 -6.52 7.62 24.94
C LYS A 128 -7.59 8.27 24.07
N LEU A 129 -8.15 9.38 24.51
CA LEU A 129 -9.16 10.15 23.77
C LEU A 129 -8.63 10.61 22.40
N SER A 130 -7.33 10.91 22.30
CA SER A 130 -6.67 11.32 21.06
C SER A 130 -6.60 10.24 19.97
N GLU A 131 -6.87 8.99 20.33
CA GLU A 131 -6.91 7.85 19.41
C GLU A 131 -8.35 7.42 19.09
N ILE A 132 -9.37 8.00 19.75
CA ILE A 132 -10.77 7.68 19.49
C ILE A 132 -11.21 8.37 18.19
N THR A 133 -11.78 7.61 17.27
CA THR A 133 -12.28 8.13 15.99
C THR A 133 -13.78 8.37 16.02
N GLU A 134 -14.56 7.45 16.60
CA GLU A 134 -16.01 7.52 16.60
C GLU A 134 -16.60 6.86 17.86
N ILE A 135 -17.73 7.39 18.33
CA ILE A 135 -18.49 6.83 19.44
C ILE A 135 -19.94 6.59 18.98
N THR A 136 -20.36 5.33 18.95
CA THR A 136 -21.68 4.88 18.52
C THR A 136 -22.49 4.34 19.71
N GLU A 137 -23.81 4.44 19.62
CA GLU A 137 -24.75 3.83 20.60
C GLU A 137 -25.05 2.40 20.16
N ILE A 138 -25.10 1.49 21.12
CA ILE A 138 -25.57 0.13 20.88
C ILE A 138 -27.10 0.19 20.90
N LYS A 139 -27.72 -0.01 19.74
CA LYS A 139 -29.19 -0.04 19.56
C LYS A 139 -29.81 -1.36 20.00
#